data_AF-A0A1W9G9W1-F1
#
_entry.id   AF-A0A1W9G9W1-F1
#
_cell.length_a   1.000
_cell.length_b   1.000
_cell.length_c   1.000
_cell.angle_alpha   90.00
_cell.angle_beta   90.00
_cell.angle_gamma   90.00
#
_symmetry.space_group_name_H-M   'P 1'
#
loop_
_entity.id
_entity.type
_entity.pdbx_description
1 polymer ?
#
loop_
_entity_poly.entity_id
_entity_poly.type
_entity_poly.pdbx_seq_one_letter_code
_entity_poly.pdbx_strand_id
1 'polypeptide(L)'
;MGRALIVQLARLGDLLQTLPAITAIKSADPSLTLDLLCPAPLSPIGRMLPGITRVLEWDGLAWRQHGQEAGAGLHQEHLRDAERRISELSSERYDCAYVLNQHLRALLAGALLAREMKGPRLRGPLGEQLAPWASYVRDIAAIRRGCRVHLADAFCGLCGVYPPGKPVTISRSPLPLPPDLEPIAMQGGPWIGAIVGAGADERLVPIEVWRRWILEFMATAPAGRVVLVGQERERARYIQDQLPSSILGRLWDATGRTSLPELAEILGRCHAVIGADTGPLHLAAAVGTRVIGWYFARARVHETGPYGTDHLVWQAYNSEEGAASGQFGVQPTSWPVRETIDAVLTGRMQGLEGWSVWVGQCDRWGAYYGEAGRHPAPPREREDLWRELQPLQG
;
A
#
# COMPACT_ATOMS: atom_id res chain seq x y z
N MET A 1 21.44 -16.18 17.99
CA MET A 1 20.77 -15.51 16.86
C MET A 1 19.69 -14.62 17.45
N GLY A 2 19.69 -13.34 17.10
CA GLY A 2 18.68 -12.41 17.63
C GLY A 2 17.31 -12.66 17.01
N ARG A 3 16.24 -12.39 17.77
CA ARG A 3 14.85 -12.41 17.31
C ARG A 3 14.27 -11.01 17.41
N ALA A 4 13.75 -10.49 16.31
CA ALA A 4 13.08 -9.20 16.27
C ALA A 4 11.64 -9.33 15.77
N LEU A 5 10.80 -8.39 16.21
CA LEU A 5 9.39 -8.31 15.83
C LEU A 5 9.12 -7.00 15.10
N ILE A 6 8.52 -7.04 13.92
CA ILE A 6 7.92 -5.86 13.29
C ILE A 6 6.46 -5.75 13.72
N VAL A 7 6.05 -4.58 14.20
CA VAL A 7 4.66 -4.29 14.56
C VAL A 7 4.06 -3.32 13.54
N GLN A 8 3.17 -3.85 12.70
CA GLN A 8 2.46 -3.12 11.65
C GLN A 8 0.96 -3.46 11.68
N LEU A 9 0.19 -2.71 12.47
CA LEU A 9 -1.24 -2.88 12.75
C LEU A 9 -2.14 -1.92 11.94
N ALA A 10 -1.69 -1.51 10.75
CA ALA A 10 -2.45 -0.66 9.84
C ALA A 10 -3.04 -1.45 8.65
N ARG A 11 -3.44 -0.75 7.58
CA ARG A 11 -4.20 -1.32 6.46
C ARG A 11 -3.27 -2.01 5.47
N LEU A 12 -3.84 -2.72 4.49
CA LEU A 12 -3.09 -3.46 3.47
C LEU A 12 -1.99 -2.64 2.79
N GLY A 13 -2.28 -1.39 2.39
CA GLY A 13 -1.28 -0.52 1.77
C GLY A 13 -0.08 -0.22 2.69
N ASP A 14 -0.35 0.10 3.95
CA ASP A 14 0.67 0.39 4.97
C ASP A 14 1.52 -0.87 5.29
N LEU A 15 0.88 -2.05 5.29
CA LEU A 15 1.56 -3.33 5.47
C LEU A 15 2.53 -3.61 4.31
N LEU A 16 2.09 -3.41 3.07
CA LEU A 16 2.95 -3.60 1.89
C LEU A 16 4.08 -2.57 1.84
N GLN A 17 3.83 -1.33 2.26
CA GLN A 17 4.85 -0.30 2.38
C GLN A 17 5.87 -0.54 3.51
N THR A 18 5.70 -1.60 4.30
CA THR A 18 6.72 -2.05 5.27
C THR A 18 7.83 -2.88 4.60
N LEU A 19 7.61 -3.36 3.37
CA LEU A 19 8.53 -4.23 2.65
C LEU A 19 9.97 -3.66 2.47
N PRO A 20 10.17 -2.35 2.18
CA PRO A 20 11.51 -1.78 2.11
C PRO A 20 12.27 -1.87 3.44
N ALA A 21 11.58 -1.61 4.56
CA ALA A 21 12.19 -1.70 5.89
C ALA A 21 12.58 -3.14 6.24
N ILE A 22 11.72 -4.12 5.93
CA ILE A 22 12.04 -5.56 6.09
C ILE A 22 13.30 -5.93 5.30
N THR A 23 13.34 -5.50 4.03
CA THR A 23 14.47 -5.78 3.12
C THR A 23 15.77 -5.16 3.63
N ALA A 24 15.72 -3.91 4.08
CA ALA A 24 16.86 -3.19 4.61
C ALA A 24 17.38 -3.80 5.92
N ILE A 25 16.50 -4.17 6.86
CA ILE A 25 16.87 -4.86 8.11
C ILE A 25 17.58 -6.18 7.80
N LYS A 26 17.01 -7.02 6.91
CA LYS A 26 17.62 -8.30 6.55
C LYS A 26 18.91 -8.17 5.75
N SER A 27 19.09 -7.07 5.02
CA SER A 27 20.35 -6.76 4.34
C SER A 27 21.45 -6.36 5.34
N ALA A 28 21.08 -5.65 6.42
CA ALA A 28 22.00 -5.24 7.48
C ALA A 28 22.40 -6.42 8.39
N ASP A 29 21.45 -7.31 8.71
CA ASP A 29 21.70 -8.56 9.44
C ASP A 29 20.90 -9.73 8.82
N PRO A 30 21.52 -10.53 7.94
CA PRO A 30 20.88 -11.70 7.36
C PRO A 30 20.49 -12.77 8.38
N SER A 31 21.22 -12.85 9.50
CA SER A 31 21.04 -13.88 10.54
C SER A 31 19.90 -13.57 11.51
N LEU A 32 19.40 -12.32 11.53
CA LEU A 32 18.30 -11.90 12.37
C LEU A 32 17.01 -12.63 11.98
N THR A 33 16.41 -13.34 12.93
CA THR A 33 15.05 -13.88 12.75
C THR A 33 14.07 -12.73 12.92
N LEU A 34 13.24 -12.49 11.90
CA LEU A 34 12.33 -11.36 11.87
C LEU A 34 10.89 -11.88 11.74
N ASP A 35 10.08 -11.61 12.76
CA ASP A 35 8.67 -11.96 12.79
C ASP A 35 7.81 -10.70 12.59
N LEU A 36 6.54 -10.88 12.22
CA LEU A 36 5.61 -9.80 11.92
C LEU A 36 4.35 -9.93 12.77
N LEU A 37 3.96 -8.87 13.48
CA LEU A 37 2.64 -8.70 14.07
C LEU A 37 1.80 -7.79 13.18
N CYS A 38 0.74 -8.34 12.57
CA CYS A 38 -0.18 -7.59 11.70
C CYS A 38 -1.65 -7.95 11.98
N PRO A 39 -2.64 -7.20 11.47
CA PRO A 39 -4.05 -7.56 11.62
C PRO A 39 -4.32 -8.95 11.05
N ALA A 40 -5.10 -9.77 11.76
CA ALA A 40 -5.37 -11.16 11.37
C ALA A 40 -5.84 -11.32 9.90
N PRO A 41 -6.76 -10.48 9.36
CA PRO A 41 -7.18 -10.59 7.96
C PRO A 41 -6.05 -10.35 6.93
N LEU A 42 -4.95 -9.72 7.34
CA LEU A 42 -3.80 -9.44 6.48
C LEU A 42 -2.66 -10.46 6.66
N SER A 43 -2.80 -11.43 7.57
CA SER A 43 -1.76 -12.44 7.82
C SER A 43 -1.37 -13.25 6.57
N PRO A 44 -2.28 -13.58 5.62
CA PRO A 44 -1.88 -14.25 4.39
C PRO A 44 -0.89 -13.43 3.56
N ILE A 45 -1.06 -12.10 3.49
CA ILE A 45 -0.11 -11.19 2.84
C ILE A 45 1.18 -11.07 3.65
N GLY A 46 1.09 -11.00 4.99
CA GLY A 46 2.26 -11.00 5.86
C GLY A 46 3.20 -12.19 5.61
N ARG A 47 2.64 -13.38 5.34
CA ARG A 47 3.40 -14.61 5.03
C ARG A 47 4.09 -14.56 3.65
N MET A 48 3.67 -13.67 2.76
CA MET A 48 4.28 -13.46 1.45
C MET A 48 5.44 -12.46 1.48
N LEU A 49 5.65 -11.73 2.59
CA LEU A 49 6.73 -10.75 2.71
C LEU A 49 8.09 -11.46 2.87
N PRO A 50 9.04 -11.29 1.92
CA PRO A 50 10.35 -11.90 2.01
C PRO A 50 11.10 -11.50 3.28
N GLY A 51 11.73 -12.47 3.93
CA GLY A 51 12.52 -12.24 5.14
C GLY A 51 11.72 -12.33 6.45
N ILE A 52 10.38 -12.38 6.40
CA ILE A 52 9.54 -12.70 7.56
C ILE A 52 9.55 -14.20 7.81
N THR A 53 9.81 -14.61 9.06
CA THR A 53 9.88 -16.02 9.49
C THR A 53 8.52 -16.51 9.99
N ARG A 54 7.89 -15.75 10.89
CA ARG A 54 6.54 -16.03 11.40
C ARG A 54 5.66 -14.78 11.37
N VAL A 55 4.37 -15.00 11.13
CA VAL A 55 3.32 -13.97 11.28
C VAL A 55 2.50 -14.25 12.53
N LEU A 56 2.40 -13.25 13.39
CA LEU A 56 1.52 -13.16 14.55
C LEU A 56 0.27 -12.38 14.15
N GLU A 57 -0.90 -12.93 14.48
CA GLU A 57 -2.19 -12.40 14.07
C GLU A 57 -2.78 -11.53 15.18
N TRP A 58 -3.02 -10.25 14.90
CA TRP A 58 -3.71 -9.36 15.81
C TRP A 58 -5.21 -9.33 15.50
N ASP A 59 -6.01 -9.95 16.37
CA ASP A 59 -7.47 -9.87 16.30
C ASP A 59 -7.97 -8.53 16.86
N GLY A 60 -8.02 -7.54 15.98
CA GLY A 60 -8.46 -6.19 16.35
C GLY A 60 -9.92 -6.09 16.78
N LEU A 61 -10.79 -7.03 16.39
CA LEU A 61 -12.19 -7.05 16.80
C LEU A 61 -12.30 -7.58 18.23
N ALA A 62 -11.65 -8.71 18.51
CA ALA A 62 -11.64 -9.29 19.85
C ALA A 62 -11.00 -8.34 20.89
N TRP A 63 -9.91 -7.64 20.52
CA TRP A 63 -9.31 -6.63 21.40
C TRP A 63 -10.21 -5.40 21.62
N ARG A 64 -10.98 -4.99 20.61
CA ARG A 64 -11.93 -3.88 20.76
C ARG A 64 -13.06 -4.27 21.70
N GLN A 65 -13.63 -5.45 21.53
CA GLN A 65 -14.67 -5.96 22.42
C GLN A 65 -14.17 -6.07 23.86
N HIS A 66 -13.00 -6.68 24.06
CA HIS A 66 -12.37 -6.77 25.37
C HIS A 66 -12.17 -5.39 26.02
N GLY A 67 -11.71 -4.40 25.25
CA GLY A 67 -11.55 -3.03 25.73
C GLY A 67 -12.87 -2.34 26.10
N GLN A 68 -13.97 -2.65 25.41
CA GLN A 68 -15.31 -2.13 25.72
C GLN A 68 -15.84 -2.73 27.02
N GLU A 69 -15.70 -4.04 27.21
CA GLU A 69 -16.08 -4.76 28.43
C GLU A 69 -15.29 -4.22 29.64
N ALA A 70 -13.97 -4.08 29.50
CA ALA A 70 -13.11 -3.51 30.53
C ALA A 70 -13.41 -2.02 30.83
N GLY A 71 -13.87 -1.26 29.82
CA GLY A 71 -14.25 0.15 29.97
C GLY A 71 -15.52 0.37 30.79
N ALA A 72 -16.41 -0.62 30.87
CA ALA A 72 -17.59 -0.60 31.73
C ALA A 72 -17.26 -0.88 33.20
N GLY A 73 -16.10 -1.49 33.47
CA GLY A 73 -15.58 -1.77 34.81
C GLY A 73 -14.29 -2.61 34.71
N LEU A 74 -13.16 -2.05 35.11
CA LEU A 74 -11.88 -2.77 35.03
C LEU A 74 -11.73 -3.74 36.21
N HIS A 75 -11.76 -5.04 35.92
CA HIS A 75 -11.59 -6.12 36.89
C HIS A 75 -10.30 -6.91 36.63
N GLN A 76 -9.82 -7.65 37.64
CA GLN A 76 -8.60 -8.46 37.53
C GLN A 76 -8.70 -9.52 36.41
N GLU A 77 -9.89 -10.03 36.13
CA GLU A 77 -10.12 -11.01 35.06
C GLU A 77 -9.83 -10.44 33.66
N HIS A 78 -10.12 -9.16 33.42
CA HIS A 78 -9.79 -8.48 32.17
C HIS A 78 -8.26 -8.40 31.99
N LEU A 79 -7.53 -8.07 33.06
CA LEU A 79 -6.06 -8.03 33.03
C LEU A 79 -5.47 -9.43 32.77
N ARG A 80 -6.00 -10.47 33.43
CA ARG A 80 -5.57 -11.86 33.22
C ARG A 80 -5.87 -12.36 31.81
N ASP A 81 -7.02 -12.01 31.24
CA ASP A 81 -7.36 -12.35 29.84
C ASP A 81 -6.44 -11.61 28.86
N ALA A 82 -6.17 -10.33 29.08
CA ALA A 82 -5.22 -9.58 28.26
C ALA A 82 -3.80 -10.17 28.33
N GLU A 83 -3.31 -10.51 29.52
CA GLU A 83 -2.01 -11.16 29.73
C GLU A 83 -1.95 -12.50 29.00
N ARG A 84 -2.99 -13.33 29.16
CA ARG A 84 -3.12 -14.63 28.46
C ARG A 84 -3.04 -14.44 26.95
N ARG A 85 -3.86 -13.57 26.36
CA ARG A 85 -3.88 -13.32 24.90
C ARG A 85 -2.53 -12.82 24.37
N ILE A 86 -1.84 -11.96 25.12
CA ILE A 86 -0.49 -11.52 24.74
C ILE A 86 0.51 -12.67 24.80
N SER A 87 0.44 -13.53 25.83
CA SER A 87 1.30 -14.72 25.95
C SER A 87 1.06 -15.76 24.86
N GLU A 88 -0.17 -15.85 24.33
CA GLU A 88 -0.52 -16.73 23.20
C GLU A 88 0.15 -16.27 21.89
N LEU A 89 0.43 -14.96 21.73
CA LEU A 89 1.16 -14.45 20.57
C LEU A 89 2.63 -14.90 20.60
N SER A 90 3.27 -14.85 21.77
CA SER A 90 4.64 -15.34 21.91
C SER A 90 4.95 -15.78 23.35
N SER A 91 5.50 -16.99 23.49
CA SER A 91 5.93 -17.55 24.77
C SER A 91 7.20 -16.91 25.32
N GLU A 92 8.00 -16.28 24.45
CA GLU A 92 9.26 -15.61 24.79
C GLU A 92 9.26 -14.19 24.24
N ARG A 93 9.91 -13.27 24.94
CA ARG A 93 10.10 -11.91 24.46
C ARG A 93 11.15 -11.86 23.35
N TYR A 94 10.87 -11.08 22.33
CA TYR A 94 11.83 -10.69 21.29
C TYR A 94 12.93 -9.80 21.89
N ASP A 95 14.11 -9.80 21.27
CA ASP A 95 15.20 -8.91 21.67
C ASP A 95 14.82 -7.45 21.37
N CYS A 96 14.23 -7.19 20.21
CA CYS A 96 13.81 -5.86 19.78
C CYS A 96 12.48 -5.91 19.01
N ALA A 97 11.62 -4.91 19.22
CA ALA A 97 10.46 -4.62 18.37
C ALA A 97 10.68 -3.36 17.53
N TYR A 98 10.47 -3.46 16.21
CA TYR A 98 10.36 -2.33 15.28
C TYR A 98 8.88 -1.94 15.13
N VAL A 99 8.48 -0.86 15.79
CA VAL A 99 7.08 -0.41 15.82
C VAL A 99 6.86 0.68 14.78
N LEU A 100 5.97 0.46 13.81
CA LEU A 100 5.76 1.39 12.70
C LEU A 100 4.53 2.27 12.88
N ASN A 101 3.61 1.90 13.77
CA ASN A 101 2.40 2.69 14.03
C ASN A 101 2.52 3.49 15.32
N GLN A 102 2.01 4.72 15.30
CA GLN A 102 2.08 5.63 16.45
C GLN A 102 0.92 5.45 17.46
N HIS A 103 -0.06 4.60 17.17
CA HIS A 103 -1.22 4.40 18.04
C HIS A 103 -0.85 3.50 19.24
N LEU A 104 -1.44 3.79 20.41
CA LEU A 104 -1.04 3.20 21.69
C LEU A 104 -1.02 1.66 21.69
N ARG A 105 -1.97 0.99 21.03
CA ARG A 105 -1.98 -0.49 20.95
C ARG A 105 -0.73 -1.10 20.31
N ALA A 106 -0.10 -0.43 19.34
CA ALA A 106 1.12 -0.93 18.72
C ALA A 106 2.34 -0.69 19.62
N LEU A 107 2.38 0.48 20.27
CA LEU A 107 3.42 0.80 21.26
C LEU A 107 3.39 -0.18 22.42
N LEU A 108 2.20 -0.48 22.95
CA LEU A 108 2.02 -1.48 24.01
C LEU A 108 2.38 -2.88 23.54
N ALA A 109 1.94 -3.31 22.35
CA ALA A 109 2.32 -4.61 21.81
C ALA A 109 3.85 -4.75 21.69
N GLY A 110 4.54 -3.74 21.16
CA GLY A 110 6.00 -3.72 21.08
C GLY A 110 6.68 -3.81 22.45
N ALA A 111 6.23 -3.01 23.42
CA ALA A 111 6.80 -2.99 24.76
C ALA A 111 6.53 -4.27 25.59
N LEU A 112 5.42 -4.95 25.33
CA LEU A 112 5.05 -6.20 26.02
C LEU A 112 5.72 -7.42 25.40
N LEU A 113 5.87 -7.44 24.07
CA LEU A 113 6.41 -8.59 23.33
C LEU A 113 7.94 -8.53 23.17
N ALA A 114 8.59 -7.39 23.38
CA ALA A 114 10.04 -7.27 23.24
C ALA A 114 10.72 -6.69 24.49
N ARG A 115 12.05 -6.83 24.55
CA ARG A 115 12.91 -6.20 25.58
C ARG A 115 13.21 -4.76 25.23
N GLU A 116 13.53 -4.50 23.97
CA GLU A 116 13.75 -3.17 23.42
C GLU A 116 12.70 -2.81 22.36
N MET A 117 12.47 -1.51 22.18
CA MET A 117 11.54 -0.99 21.18
C MET A 117 12.20 0.15 20.40
N LYS A 118 12.24 0.00 19.07
CA LYS A 118 12.57 1.06 18.11
C LYS A 118 11.29 1.48 17.39
N GLY A 119 11.14 2.77 17.12
CA GLY A 119 9.96 3.27 16.42
C GLY A 119 9.52 4.64 16.91
N PRO A 120 8.23 4.88 17.24
CA PRO A 120 7.71 6.23 17.25
C PRO A 120 8.15 7.09 18.44
N ARG A 121 8.60 6.48 19.54
CA ARG A 121 8.85 7.14 20.83
C ARG A 121 10.28 6.91 21.27
N LEU A 122 10.95 7.97 21.74
CA LEU A 122 12.33 7.90 22.23
C LEU A 122 12.45 7.37 23.68
N ARG A 123 11.38 7.46 24.48
CA ARG A 123 11.39 7.12 25.92
C ARG A 123 10.37 6.04 26.26
N GLY A 124 10.30 5.00 25.44
CA GLY A 124 9.36 3.89 25.62
C GLY A 124 7.90 4.23 25.25
N PRO A 125 6.95 3.31 25.51
CA PRO A 125 5.60 3.36 24.95
C PRO A 125 4.73 4.52 25.47
N LEU A 126 5.04 5.07 26.64
CA LEU A 126 4.33 6.20 27.26
C LEU A 126 5.08 7.53 27.14
N GLY A 127 6.22 7.56 26.46
CA GLY A 127 6.99 8.78 26.25
C GLY A 127 6.22 9.80 25.40
N GLU A 128 6.26 11.07 25.79
CA GLU A 128 5.60 12.16 25.05
C GLU A 128 6.39 12.59 23.80
N GLN A 129 7.71 12.43 23.82
CA GLN A 129 8.60 12.83 22.73
C GLN A 129 8.61 11.81 21.59
N LEU A 130 8.37 12.30 20.38
CA LEU A 130 8.47 11.50 19.16
C LEU A 130 9.92 11.37 18.69
N ALA A 131 10.22 10.24 18.07
CA ALA A 131 11.38 10.12 17.21
C ALA A 131 11.26 11.07 16.00
N PRO A 132 12.38 11.58 15.45
CA PRO A 132 12.33 12.53 14.32
C PRO A 132 11.57 11.97 13.10
N TRP A 133 11.85 10.72 12.71
CA TRP A 133 11.09 10.04 11.65
C TRP A 133 9.61 9.84 11.97
N ALA A 134 9.25 9.74 13.25
CA ALA A 134 7.85 9.66 13.67
C ALA A 134 7.15 11.02 13.58
N SER A 135 7.87 12.12 13.87
CA SER A 135 7.36 13.46 13.56
C SER A 135 7.11 13.61 12.07
N TYR A 136 8.07 13.22 11.24
CA TYR A 136 7.93 13.27 9.78
C TYR A 136 6.74 12.46 9.26
N VAL A 137 6.54 11.21 9.75
CA VAL A 137 5.36 10.40 9.39
C VAL A 137 4.04 11.07 9.78
N ARG A 138 4.03 11.85 10.87
CA ARG A 138 2.86 12.65 11.26
C ARG A 138 2.68 13.86 10.35
N ASP A 139 3.77 14.50 9.96
CA ASP A 139 3.77 15.66 9.08
C ASP A 139 3.35 15.31 7.65
N ILE A 140 3.62 14.08 7.18
CA ILE A 140 3.04 13.56 5.94
C ILE A 140 1.51 13.70 5.98
N ALA A 141 0.86 13.39 7.10
CA ALA A 141 -0.60 13.51 7.19
C ALA A 141 -1.08 14.98 7.27
N ALA A 142 -0.27 15.87 7.85
CA ALA A 142 -0.65 17.23 8.23
C ALA A 142 -0.21 18.33 7.23
N ILE A 143 1.04 18.32 6.78
CA ILE A 143 1.67 19.37 5.95
C ILE A 143 1.73 18.94 4.47
N ARG A 144 1.79 17.63 4.18
CA ARG A 144 1.63 16.99 2.85
C ARG A 144 2.54 17.51 1.75
N ARG A 145 2.23 18.68 1.16
CA ARG A 145 2.87 19.21 -0.06
C ARG A 145 4.38 19.42 0.07
N GLY A 146 4.90 19.61 1.29
CA GLY A 146 6.34 19.74 1.57
C GLY A 146 7.07 18.42 1.82
N CYS A 147 6.37 17.29 1.96
CA CYS A 147 6.99 16.00 2.23
C CYS A 147 7.45 15.35 0.91
N ARG A 148 8.74 15.00 0.82
CA ARG A 148 9.35 14.36 -0.37
C ARG A 148 9.92 12.98 -0.12
N VAL A 149 10.11 12.57 1.14
CA VAL A 149 10.45 11.20 1.48
C VAL A 149 9.15 10.39 1.55
N HIS A 150 9.11 9.29 0.81
CA HIS A 150 7.99 8.38 0.73
C HIS A 150 7.73 7.70 2.09
N LEU A 151 6.48 7.40 2.43
CA LEU A 151 6.10 6.78 3.71
C LEU A 151 6.86 5.47 3.98
N ALA A 152 6.97 4.61 2.98
CA ALA A 152 7.73 3.36 3.07
C ALA A 152 9.22 3.57 3.43
N ASP A 153 9.83 4.66 2.96
CA ASP A 153 11.22 4.99 3.28
C ASP A 153 11.34 5.62 4.66
N ALA A 154 10.33 6.40 5.09
CA ALA A 154 10.26 6.88 6.46
C ALA A 154 10.13 5.73 7.48
N PHE A 155 9.46 4.63 7.12
CA PHE A 155 9.47 3.39 7.93
C PHE A 155 10.87 2.78 8.05
N CYS A 156 11.73 2.88 7.02
CA CYS A 156 13.13 2.47 7.15
C CYS A 156 13.85 3.31 8.22
N GLY A 157 13.62 4.63 8.20
CA GLY A 157 14.18 5.56 9.20
C GLY A 157 13.73 5.26 10.63
N LEU A 158 12.45 4.92 10.84
CA LEU A 158 11.93 4.43 12.14
C LEU A 158 12.60 3.14 12.62
N CYS A 159 13.05 2.30 11.69
CA CYS A 159 13.78 1.09 11.99
C CYS A 159 15.28 1.30 12.19
N GLY A 160 15.79 2.52 11.99
CA GLY A 160 17.22 2.81 12.08
C GLY A 160 18.02 2.26 10.90
N VAL A 161 17.39 2.09 9.72
CA VAL A 161 18.06 1.65 8.49
C VAL A 161 17.80 2.61 7.33
N TYR A 162 18.72 2.63 6.36
CA TYR A 162 18.50 3.30 5.08
C TYR A 162 17.63 2.43 4.16
N PRO A 163 16.85 3.03 3.24
CA PRO A 163 16.06 2.28 2.29
C PRO A 163 16.94 1.46 1.34
N PRO A 164 16.41 0.38 0.73
CA PRO A 164 17.19 -0.54 -0.11
C PRO A 164 17.69 0.11 -1.41
N GLY A 165 17.09 1.23 -1.80
CA GLY A 165 17.39 1.98 -3.01
C GLY A 165 17.17 1.27 -4.33
N LYS A 166 16.32 0.24 -4.30
CA LYS A 166 15.83 -0.52 -5.45
C LYS A 166 14.39 -0.96 -5.20
N PRO A 167 13.60 -1.28 -6.25
CA PRO A 167 12.29 -1.89 -6.08
C PRO A 167 12.37 -3.16 -5.23
N VAL A 168 11.31 -3.41 -4.46
CA VAL A 168 11.15 -4.61 -3.63
C VAL A 168 9.81 -5.26 -3.93
N THR A 169 9.77 -6.58 -4.00
CA THR A 169 8.57 -7.35 -4.34
C THR A 169 8.29 -8.44 -3.31
N ILE A 170 7.03 -8.86 -3.22
CA ILE A 170 6.62 -9.99 -2.38
C ILE A 170 6.85 -11.31 -3.09
N SER A 171 7.02 -12.39 -2.31
CA SER A 171 7.09 -13.73 -2.87
C SER A 171 5.70 -14.20 -3.28
N ARG A 172 5.53 -14.47 -4.56
CA ARG A 172 4.34 -15.12 -5.10
C ARG A 172 4.54 -16.62 -5.16
N SER A 173 3.50 -17.36 -4.79
CA SER A 173 3.38 -18.79 -5.05
C SER A 173 2.21 -19.00 -6.01
N PRO A 174 2.36 -19.83 -7.05
CA PRO A 174 1.25 -20.16 -7.93
C PRO A 174 0.10 -20.74 -7.10
N LEU A 175 -1.05 -20.08 -7.16
CA LEU A 175 -2.29 -20.54 -6.53
C LEU A 175 -3.30 -20.90 -7.61
N PRO A 176 -4.12 -21.95 -7.40
CA PRO A 176 -5.26 -22.21 -8.27
C PRO A 176 -6.19 -21.00 -8.18
N LEU A 177 -6.60 -20.50 -9.34
CA LEU A 177 -7.63 -19.46 -9.42
C LEU A 177 -9.00 -20.14 -9.44
N PRO A 178 -10.11 -19.41 -9.15
CA PRO A 178 -11.45 -19.89 -9.42
C PRO A 178 -11.54 -20.47 -10.85
N PRO A 179 -12.20 -21.64 -11.07
CA PRO A 179 -12.17 -22.34 -12.36
C PRO A 179 -12.65 -21.52 -13.56
N ASP A 180 -13.55 -20.56 -13.35
CA ASP A 180 -14.03 -19.65 -14.40
C ASP A 180 -13.06 -18.50 -14.71
N LEU A 181 -12.05 -18.28 -13.85
CA LEU A 181 -10.94 -17.36 -14.04
C LEU A 181 -9.67 -18.08 -14.58
N GLU A 182 -9.61 -19.41 -14.56
CA GLU A 182 -8.49 -20.17 -15.13
C GLU A 182 -8.31 -19.95 -16.65
N PRO A 183 -9.38 -19.91 -17.48
CA PRO A 183 -9.24 -19.66 -18.92
C PRO A 183 -8.58 -18.32 -19.23
N ILE A 184 -8.62 -17.36 -18.30
CA ILE A 184 -7.98 -16.06 -18.47
C ILE A 184 -6.47 -16.20 -18.65
N ALA A 185 -5.87 -17.14 -17.91
CA ALA A 185 -4.43 -17.36 -17.92
C ALA A 185 -3.93 -18.09 -19.18
N MET A 186 -4.84 -18.70 -19.93
CA MET A 186 -4.52 -19.52 -21.10
C MET A 186 -4.58 -18.76 -22.43
N GLN A 187 -4.93 -17.46 -22.41
CA GLN A 187 -5.13 -16.69 -23.64
C GLN A 187 -4.15 -15.53 -23.81
N GLY A 188 -3.66 -15.32 -25.03
CA GLY A 188 -2.63 -14.30 -25.34
C GLY A 188 -3.18 -12.89 -25.61
N GLY A 189 -2.45 -11.86 -25.18
CA GLY A 189 -2.79 -10.43 -25.30
C GLY A 189 -2.63 -9.67 -23.97
N PRO A 190 -2.71 -8.32 -23.95
CA PRO A 190 -2.51 -7.55 -22.72
C PRO A 190 -3.67 -7.76 -21.75
N TRP A 191 -3.34 -8.14 -20.51
CA TRP A 191 -4.30 -8.30 -19.42
C TRP A 191 -4.23 -7.13 -18.45
N ILE A 192 -5.34 -6.43 -18.25
CA ILE A 192 -5.41 -5.23 -17.40
C ILE A 192 -6.28 -5.50 -16.18
N GLY A 193 -5.71 -5.36 -14.99
CA GLY A 193 -6.48 -5.36 -13.75
C GLY A 193 -7.12 -4.00 -13.52
N ALA A 194 -8.44 -3.95 -13.36
CA ALA A 194 -9.18 -2.74 -13.05
C ALA A 194 -9.70 -2.81 -11.62
N ILE A 195 -9.13 -2.01 -10.71
CA ILE A 195 -9.57 -1.91 -9.32
C ILE A 195 -10.76 -0.96 -9.26
N VAL A 196 -11.97 -1.53 -9.33
CA VAL A 196 -13.23 -0.76 -9.36
C VAL A 196 -13.73 -0.32 -7.98
N GLY A 197 -13.02 -0.79 -6.95
CA GLY A 197 -13.28 -0.57 -5.53
C GLY A 197 -12.37 0.44 -4.86
N ALA A 198 -12.78 0.91 -3.67
CA ALA A 198 -11.94 1.73 -2.81
C ALA A 198 -12.40 1.68 -1.35
N GLY A 199 -11.44 1.82 -0.42
CA GLY A 199 -11.73 1.81 1.01
C GLY A 199 -12.44 3.07 1.55
N ALA A 200 -12.79 4.02 0.68
CA ALA A 200 -13.56 5.23 1.01
C ALA A 200 -14.25 5.77 -0.25
N ASP A 201 -15.48 6.25 -0.11
CA ASP A 201 -16.32 6.70 -1.22
C ASP A 201 -15.68 7.83 -2.04
N GLU A 202 -14.98 8.75 -1.38
CA GLU A 202 -14.24 9.85 -2.01
C GLU A 202 -13.11 9.39 -2.95
N ARG A 203 -12.73 8.10 -2.90
CA ARG A 203 -11.71 7.47 -3.76
C ARG A 203 -12.31 6.59 -4.85
N LEU A 204 -13.63 6.47 -4.92
CA LEU A 204 -14.29 5.68 -5.95
C LEU A 204 -14.27 6.45 -7.28
N VAL A 205 -13.59 5.86 -8.26
CA VAL A 205 -13.67 6.33 -9.64
C VAL A 205 -15.11 6.17 -10.14
N PRO A 206 -15.71 7.17 -10.81
CA PRO A 206 -17.07 7.07 -11.32
C PRO A 206 -17.24 5.87 -12.27
N ILE A 207 -18.40 5.22 -12.20
CA ILE A 207 -18.71 4.04 -13.02
C ILE A 207 -18.62 4.39 -14.51
N GLU A 208 -19.05 5.60 -14.88
CA GLU A 208 -19.07 6.03 -16.28
C GLU A 208 -17.66 6.22 -16.86
N VAL A 209 -16.69 6.53 -15.99
CA VAL A 209 -15.27 6.57 -16.36
C VAL A 209 -14.76 5.16 -16.62
N TRP A 210 -15.08 4.19 -15.74
CA TRP A 210 -14.72 2.79 -15.94
C TRP A 210 -15.34 2.21 -17.21
N ARG A 211 -16.64 2.43 -17.41
CA ARG A 211 -17.36 2.01 -18.61
C ARG A 211 -16.68 2.56 -19.87
N ARG A 212 -16.42 3.87 -19.90
CA ARG A 212 -15.75 4.54 -21.02
C ARG A 212 -14.36 3.94 -21.26
N TRP A 213 -13.57 3.77 -20.21
CA TRP A 213 -12.23 3.20 -20.30
C TRP A 213 -12.24 1.77 -20.86
N ILE A 214 -13.14 0.91 -20.36
CA ILE A 214 -13.27 -0.48 -20.84
C ILE A 214 -13.65 -0.50 -22.33
N LEU A 215 -14.64 0.31 -22.74
CA LEU A 215 -15.07 0.36 -24.14
C LEU A 215 -13.94 0.84 -25.07
N GLU A 216 -13.25 1.93 -24.71
CA GLU A 216 -12.15 2.47 -25.52
C GLU A 216 -10.95 1.51 -25.56
N PHE A 217 -10.62 0.85 -24.44
CA PHE A 217 -9.56 -0.17 -24.40
C PHE A 217 -9.90 -1.38 -25.27
N MET A 218 -11.12 -1.91 -25.16
CA MET A 218 -11.56 -3.08 -25.93
C MET A 218 -11.63 -2.82 -27.44
N ALA A 219 -11.88 -1.58 -27.85
CA ALA A 219 -11.84 -1.14 -29.24
C ALA A 219 -10.41 -0.97 -29.78
N THR A 220 -9.50 -0.49 -28.94
CA THR A 220 -8.10 -0.20 -29.32
C THR A 220 -7.20 -1.43 -29.24
N ALA A 221 -7.50 -2.37 -28.35
CA ALA A 221 -6.78 -3.63 -28.16
C ALA A 221 -7.69 -4.83 -28.47
N PRO A 222 -7.70 -5.34 -29.73
CA PRO A 222 -8.55 -6.46 -30.12
C PRO A 222 -8.33 -7.74 -29.29
N ALA A 223 -7.08 -8.00 -28.89
CA ALA A 223 -6.72 -9.09 -27.99
C ALA A 223 -6.64 -8.67 -26.51
N GLY A 224 -7.03 -7.44 -26.19
CA GLY A 224 -7.02 -6.90 -24.83
C GLY A 224 -8.06 -7.55 -23.93
N ARG A 225 -7.71 -7.68 -22.66
CA ARG A 225 -8.51 -8.35 -21.62
C ARG A 225 -8.55 -7.50 -20.37
N VAL A 226 -9.68 -7.51 -19.67
CA VAL A 226 -9.87 -6.76 -18.42
C VAL A 226 -10.38 -7.68 -17.32
N VAL A 227 -9.77 -7.61 -16.13
CA VAL A 227 -10.30 -8.24 -14.93
C VAL A 227 -10.71 -7.18 -13.91
N LEU A 228 -11.97 -7.20 -13.50
CA LEU A 228 -12.49 -6.35 -12.45
C LEU A 228 -12.11 -6.97 -11.09
N VAL A 229 -11.46 -6.18 -10.24
CA VAL A 229 -11.04 -6.58 -8.90
C VAL A 229 -11.48 -5.53 -7.86
N GLY A 230 -11.65 -5.97 -6.62
CA GLY A 230 -12.23 -5.16 -5.53
C GLY A 230 -13.16 -6.02 -4.67
N GLN A 231 -13.83 -5.41 -3.70
CA GLN A 231 -14.85 -6.06 -2.86
C GLN A 231 -16.28 -5.68 -3.29
N GLU A 232 -16.42 -4.66 -4.14
CA GLU A 232 -17.65 -3.96 -4.47
C GLU A 232 -18.41 -4.63 -5.63
N ARG A 233 -18.92 -5.84 -5.37
CA ARG A 233 -19.63 -6.68 -6.34
C ARG A 233 -20.75 -5.96 -7.09
N GLU A 234 -21.55 -5.17 -6.38
CA GLU A 234 -22.67 -4.43 -6.97
C GLU A 234 -22.19 -3.40 -8.01
N ARG A 235 -21.06 -2.72 -7.73
CA ARG A 235 -20.47 -1.75 -8.66
C ARG A 235 -19.94 -2.45 -9.91
N ALA A 236 -19.24 -3.58 -9.73
CA ALA A 236 -18.75 -4.38 -10.86
C ALA A 236 -19.89 -4.88 -11.74
N ARG A 237 -20.99 -5.33 -11.14
CA ARG A 237 -22.20 -5.72 -11.86
C ARG A 237 -22.80 -4.57 -12.65
N TYR A 238 -22.95 -3.39 -12.04
CA TYR A 238 -23.49 -2.22 -12.73
C TYR A 238 -22.60 -1.76 -13.91
N ILE A 239 -21.27 -1.87 -13.77
CA ILE A 239 -20.35 -1.64 -14.90
C ILE A 239 -20.64 -2.64 -16.03
N GLN A 240 -20.76 -3.93 -15.71
CA GLN A 240 -21.01 -5.00 -16.69
C GLN A 240 -22.35 -4.83 -17.41
N ASP A 241 -23.42 -4.49 -16.69
CA ASP A 241 -24.77 -4.33 -17.24
C ASP A 241 -24.85 -3.18 -18.29
N GLN A 242 -23.90 -2.24 -18.27
CA GLN A 242 -23.83 -1.14 -19.22
C GLN A 242 -22.91 -1.39 -20.44
N LEU A 243 -22.32 -2.59 -20.53
CA LEU A 243 -21.38 -2.95 -21.59
C LEU A 243 -22.04 -3.85 -22.64
N PRO A 244 -21.68 -3.73 -23.94
CA PRO A 244 -22.29 -4.50 -25.01
C PRO A 244 -21.89 -5.97 -24.94
N SER A 245 -22.78 -6.88 -25.35
CA SER A 245 -22.54 -8.32 -25.32
C SER A 245 -21.30 -8.77 -26.12
N SER A 246 -20.80 -7.95 -27.06
CA SER A 246 -19.60 -8.22 -27.86
C SER A 246 -18.30 -8.27 -27.06
N ILE A 247 -18.29 -7.82 -25.80
CA ILE A 247 -17.13 -7.93 -24.91
C ILE A 247 -17.20 -9.14 -23.96
N LEU A 248 -18.33 -9.87 -23.96
CA LEU A 248 -18.51 -11.08 -23.15
C LEU A 248 -17.45 -12.11 -23.57
N GLY A 249 -16.55 -12.46 -22.66
CA GLY A 249 -15.38 -13.32 -22.93
C GLY A 249 -14.03 -12.59 -22.95
N ARG A 250 -14.01 -11.24 -22.87
CA ARG A 250 -12.79 -10.44 -22.66
C ARG A 250 -12.82 -9.61 -21.37
N LEU A 251 -13.93 -9.65 -20.64
CA LEU A 251 -14.11 -9.04 -19.33
C LEU A 251 -14.41 -10.14 -18.31
N TRP A 252 -13.67 -10.16 -17.20
CA TRP A 252 -13.88 -11.10 -16.10
C TRP A 252 -14.11 -10.35 -14.79
N ASP A 253 -15.05 -10.83 -14.00
CA ASP A 253 -15.37 -10.26 -12.69
C ASP A 253 -14.86 -11.16 -11.56
N ALA A 254 -13.79 -10.70 -10.90
CA ALA A 254 -13.21 -11.33 -9.72
C ALA A 254 -13.59 -10.60 -8.42
N THR A 255 -14.50 -9.61 -8.48
CA THR A 255 -14.82 -8.77 -7.32
C THR A 255 -15.50 -9.55 -6.19
N GLY A 256 -14.96 -9.40 -4.98
CA GLY A 256 -15.36 -10.13 -3.78
C GLY A 256 -15.22 -11.65 -3.86
N ARG A 257 -14.59 -12.19 -4.91
CA ARG A 257 -14.48 -13.65 -5.15
C ARG A 257 -13.08 -14.19 -4.87
N THR A 258 -12.20 -13.35 -4.35
CA THR A 258 -10.78 -13.65 -4.16
C THR A 258 -10.34 -13.37 -2.73
N SER A 259 -9.55 -14.28 -2.18
CA SER A 259 -8.69 -14.03 -1.05
C SER A 259 -7.54 -13.10 -1.45
N LEU A 260 -6.84 -12.52 -0.48
CA LEU A 260 -5.71 -11.63 -0.77
C LEU A 260 -4.57 -12.32 -1.54
N PRO A 261 -4.18 -13.58 -1.25
CA PRO A 261 -3.19 -14.29 -2.06
C PRO A 261 -3.66 -14.58 -3.50
N GLU A 262 -4.94 -14.94 -3.71
CA GLU A 262 -5.49 -15.12 -5.06
C GLU A 262 -5.54 -13.80 -5.83
N LEU A 263 -5.89 -12.70 -5.16
CA LEU A 263 -5.81 -11.36 -5.73
C LEU A 263 -4.38 -11.02 -6.13
N ALA A 264 -3.39 -11.28 -5.27
CA ALA A 264 -1.98 -11.07 -5.59
C ALA A 264 -1.55 -11.87 -6.84
N GLU A 265 -2.06 -13.10 -6.99
CA GLU A 265 -1.78 -13.94 -8.15
C GLU A 265 -2.43 -13.42 -9.44
N ILE A 266 -3.69 -12.95 -9.37
CA ILE A 266 -4.37 -12.29 -10.50
C ILE A 266 -3.62 -11.03 -10.92
N LEU A 267 -3.32 -10.15 -9.96
CA LEU A 267 -2.62 -8.88 -10.24
C LEU A 267 -1.24 -9.13 -10.81
N GLY A 268 -0.53 -10.13 -10.31
CA GLY A 268 0.81 -10.51 -10.75
C GLY A 268 0.88 -11.11 -12.16
N ARG A 269 -0.26 -11.49 -12.73
CA ARG A 269 -0.38 -11.96 -14.14
C ARG A 269 -0.82 -10.83 -15.08
N CYS A 270 -1.28 -9.70 -14.54
CA CYS A 270 -1.65 -8.54 -15.35
C CYS A 270 -0.41 -7.86 -15.94
N HIS A 271 -0.54 -7.29 -17.13
CA HIS A 271 0.50 -6.44 -17.75
C HIS A 271 0.54 -5.06 -17.10
N ALA A 272 -0.63 -4.56 -16.71
CA ALA A 272 -0.76 -3.36 -15.90
C ALA A 272 -2.02 -3.44 -15.03
N VAL A 273 -2.03 -2.69 -13.93
CA VAL A 273 -3.18 -2.54 -13.05
C VAL A 273 -3.54 -1.08 -12.92
N ILE A 274 -4.82 -0.75 -13.06
CA ILE A 274 -5.36 0.60 -13.01
C ILE A 274 -6.29 0.73 -11.82
N GLY A 275 -6.20 1.85 -11.09
CA GLY A 275 -7.11 2.12 -9.98
C GLY A 275 -6.82 3.42 -9.25
N ALA A 276 -7.62 3.72 -8.23
CA ALA A 276 -7.33 4.80 -7.28
C ALA A 276 -6.35 4.35 -6.18
N ASP A 277 -5.87 5.29 -5.36
CA ASP A 277 -5.03 4.99 -4.18
C ASP A 277 -5.76 4.08 -3.18
N THR A 278 -5.46 2.78 -3.24
CA THR A 278 -6.12 1.72 -2.48
C THR A 278 -5.13 0.59 -2.16
N GLY A 279 -5.45 -0.24 -1.17
CA GLY A 279 -4.62 -1.41 -0.81
C GLY A 279 -4.31 -2.34 -1.99
N PRO A 280 -5.29 -2.74 -2.82
CA PRO A 280 -5.04 -3.54 -4.02
C PRO A 280 -4.08 -2.89 -5.03
N LEU A 281 -4.07 -1.57 -5.13
CA LEU A 281 -3.13 -0.85 -6.00
C LEU A 281 -1.68 -1.05 -5.54
N HIS A 282 -1.46 -0.92 -4.23
CA HIS A 282 -0.16 -1.21 -3.60
C HIS A 282 0.21 -2.69 -3.70
N LEU A 283 -0.77 -3.60 -3.64
CA LEU A 283 -0.54 -5.04 -3.81
C LEU A 283 -0.05 -5.35 -5.22
N ALA A 284 -0.63 -4.71 -6.25
CA ALA A 284 -0.17 -4.84 -7.63
C ALA A 284 1.29 -4.40 -7.81
N ALA A 285 1.67 -3.26 -7.21
CA ALA A 285 3.07 -2.81 -7.19
C ALA A 285 3.97 -3.83 -6.48
N ALA A 286 3.55 -4.31 -5.30
CA ALA A 286 4.32 -5.25 -4.51
C ALA A 286 4.52 -6.61 -5.19
N VAL A 287 3.63 -7.04 -6.09
CA VAL A 287 3.83 -8.26 -6.91
C VAL A 287 4.66 -8.03 -8.18
N GLY A 288 5.15 -6.80 -8.38
CA GLY A 288 5.98 -6.42 -9.53
C GLY A 288 5.19 -6.03 -10.78
N THR A 289 3.86 -5.87 -10.68
CA THR A 289 3.04 -5.45 -11.82
C THR A 289 3.09 -3.95 -11.97
N ARG A 290 3.20 -3.47 -13.22
CA ARG A 290 3.11 -2.04 -13.52
C ARG A 290 1.77 -1.49 -13.05
N VAL A 291 1.79 -0.34 -12.40
CA VAL A 291 0.59 0.29 -11.82
C VAL A 291 0.34 1.62 -12.51
N ILE A 292 -0.93 1.94 -12.76
CA ILE A 292 -1.39 3.24 -13.19
C ILE A 292 -2.45 3.76 -12.21
N GLY A 293 -2.07 4.75 -11.41
CA GLY A 293 -2.92 5.34 -10.39
C GLY A 293 -3.70 6.56 -10.90
N TRP A 294 -4.97 6.65 -10.56
CA TRP A 294 -5.77 7.89 -10.69
C TRP A 294 -5.98 8.51 -9.30
N TYR A 295 -5.19 9.54 -8.98
CA TYR A 295 -5.14 10.18 -7.67
C TYR A 295 -5.86 11.52 -7.72
N PHE A 296 -7.12 11.54 -7.29
CA PHE A 296 -7.97 12.73 -7.28
C PHE A 296 -8.47 13.09 -5.88
N ALA A 297 -8.37 12.17 -4.93
CA ALA A 297 -8.77 12.37 -3.53
C ALA A 297 -7.62 12.95 -2.68
N ARG A 298 -7.57 12.56 -1.41
CA ARG A 298 -6.59 13.02 -0.41
C ARG A 298 -5.15 12.58 -0.67
N ALA A 299 -4.96 11.46 -1.34
CA ALA A 299 -3.66 10.83 -1.51
C ALA A 299 -2.76 11.64 -2.45
N ARG A 300 -1.47 11.72 -2.10
CA ARG A 300 -0.45 12.37 -2.91
C ARG A 300 0.62 11.38 -3.31
N VAL A 301 0.97 11.42 -4.58
CA VAL A 301 1.94 10.49 -5.18
C VAL A 301 3.29 10.44 -4.46
N HIS A 302 3.82 11.59 -4.01
CA HIS A 302 5.12 11.65 -3.33
C HIS A 302 5.11 11.02 -1.93
N GLU A 303 3.93 10.91 -1.30
CA GLU A 303 3.78 10.42 0.06
C GLU A 303 3.55 8.90 0.08
N THR A 304 2.60 8.45 -0.75
CA THR A 304 2.07 7.08 -0.73
C THR A 304 1.81 6.56 -2.14
N GLY A 305 2.63 6.92 -3.12
CA GLY A 305 2.58 6.31 -4.45
C GLY A 305 2.89 4.81 -4.42
N PRO A 306 2.56 4.05 -5.47
CA PRO A 306 2.99 2.65 -5.58
C PRO A 306 4.54 2.52 -5.54
N TYR A 307 5.08 1.86 -4.51
CA TYR A 307 6.53 1.78 -4.30
C TYR A 307 7.23 0.97 -5.40
N GLY A 308 8.19 1.57 -6.08
CA GLY A 308 8.96 0.92 -7.15
C GLY A 308 9.24 1.87 -8.31
N THR A 309 9.71 1.29 -9.42
CA THR A 309 9.95 2.02 -10.68
C THR A 309 8.80 1.79 -11.66
N ASP A 310 8.68 2.67 -12.65
CA ASP A 310 7.80 2.50 -13.83
C ASP A 310 6.28 2.52 -13.55
N HIS A 311 5.89 2.70 -12.29
CA HIS A 311 4.52 3.03 -11.91
C HIS A 311 4.18 4.44 -12.36
N LEU A 312 3.00 4.60 -12.95
CA LEU A 312 2.47 5.86 -13.44
C LEU A 312 1.38 6.36 -12.49
N VAL A 313 1.36 7.64 -12.16
CA VAL A 313 0.27 8.23 -11.39
C VAL A 313 -0.19 9.53 -12.04
N TRP A 314 -1.47 9.56 -12.40
CA TRP A 314 -2.18 10.78 -12.75
C TRP A 314 -2.70 11.40 -11.46
N GLN A 315 -2.19 12.58 -11.12
CA GLN A 315 -2.60 13.31 -9.93
C GLN A 315 -3.38 14.56 -10.35
N ALA A 316 -4.66 14.59 -9.99
CA ALA A 316 -5.53 15.72 -10.26
C ALA A 316 -5.10 16.95 -9.44
N TYR A 317 -5.24 18.13 -10.05
CA TYR A 317 -5.01 19.43 -9.42
C TYR A 317 -6.15 20.40 -9.78
N ASN A 318 -6.42 21.35 -8.89
CA ASN A 318 -7.33 22.46 -9.18
C ASN A 318 -6.53 23.58 -9.85
N SER A 319 -6.97 24.02 -11.03
CA SER A 319 -6.38 25.17 -11.74
C SER A 319 -6.66 26.50 -11.05
N GLU A 320 -7.74 26.59 -10.26
CA GLU A 320 -8.23 27.82 -9.62
C GLU A 320 -7.78 28.00 -8.15
N GLU A 321 -7.23 26.98 -7.50
CA GLU A 321 -6.89 27.06 -6.07
C GLU A 321 -5.39 27.22 -5.82
N GLY A 322 -4.99 28.48 -5.60
CA GLY A 322 -3.75 28.80 -4.91
C GLY A 322 -3.77 28.23 -3.49
N ALA A 323 -2.97 27.19 -3.25
CA ALA A 323 -2.39 26.66 -2.00
C ALA A 323 -3.15 26.66 -0.63
N ALA A 324 -4.34 27.23 -0.46
CA ALA A 324 -4.85 27.63 0.85
C ALA A 324 -6.29 27.21 1.21
N SER A 325 -7.03 26.51 0.36
CA SER A 325 -8.35 25.98 0.74
C SER A 325 -8.21 24.56 1.31
N GLY A 326 -8.65 24.38 2.55
CA GLY A 326 -8.73 23.08 3.23
C GLY A 326 -9.82 22.14 2.69
N GLN A 327 -10.26 22.31 1.43
CA GLN A 327 -11.15 21.36 0.77
C GLN A 327 -10.32 20.20 0.23
N PHE A 328 -10.57 19.01 0.78
CA PHE A 328 -9.78 17.82 0.50
C PHE A 328 -10.37 17.03 -0.67
N GLY A 329 -9.71 17.08 -1.82
CA GLY A 329 -10.04 16.29 -3.01
C GLY A 329 -10.45 17.17 -4.19
N VAL A 330 -9.98 16.80 -5.39
CA VAL A 330 -10.40 17.38 -6.66
C VAL A 330 -11.52 16.51 -7.20
N GLN A 331 -12.62 17.11 -7.67
CA GLN A 331 -13.59 16.39 -8.49
C GLN A 331 -13.28 16.69 -9.96
N PRO A 332 -12.58 15.78 -10.67
CA PRO A 332 -12.16 16.04 -12.03
C PRO A 332 -13.37 16.05 -12.95
N THR A 333 -13.49 17.08 -13.77
CA THR A 333 -14.49 17.17 -14.85
C THR A 333 -14.10 16.33 -16.06
N SER A 334 -12.80 16.05 -16.22
CA SER A 334 -12.22 15.19 -17.25
C SER A 334 -11.35 14.10 -16.60
N TRP A 335 -11.21 12.96 -17.27
CA TRP A 335 -10.41 11.82 -16.80
C TRP A 335 -9.45 11.35 -17.89
N PRO A 336 -8.22 10.92 -17.54
CA PRO A 336 -7.17 10.53 -18.49
C PRO A 336 -7.43 9.14 -19.08
N VAL A 337 -8.59 8.95 -19.72
CA VAL A 337 -9.03 7.65 -20.24
C VAL A 337 -8.14 7.21 -21.41
N ARG A 338 -8.04 8.04 -22.45
CA ARG A 338 -7.26 7.74 -23.66
C ARG A 338 -5.77 7.74 -23.36
N GLU A 339 -5.35 8.70 -22.55
CA GLU A 339 -3.97 8.88 -22.12
C GLU A 339 -3.50 7.68 -21.30
N THR A 340 -4.37 7.10 -20.46
CA THR A 340 -4.07 5.86 -19.75
C THR A 340 -3.98 4.67 -20.71
N ILE A 341 -4.87 4.57 -21.71
CA ILE A 341 -4.82 3.49 -22.72
C ILE A 341 -3.52 3.56 -23.54
N ASP A 342 -3.15 4.77 -24.00
CA ASP A 342 -1.90 5.01 -24.73
C ASP A 342 -0.67 4.65 -23.88
N ALA A 343 -0.67 5.01 -22.59
CA ALA A 343 0.41 4.69 -21.67
C ALA A 343 0.56 3.19 -21.41
N VAL A 344 -0.57 2.45 -21.40
CA VAL A 344 -0.58 0.98 -21.29
C VAL A 344 -0.05 0.33 -22.56
N LEU A 345 -0.56 0.74 -23.73
CA LEU A 345 -0.32 0.02 -24.99
C LEU A 345 0.99 0.42 -25.68
N THR A 346 1.40 1.69 -25.57
CA THR A 346 2.53 2.25 -26.33
C THR A 346 3.64 2.81 -25.45
N GLY A 347 3.38 2.96 -24.14
CA GLY A 347 4.29 3.63 -23.22
C GLY A 347 4.36 5.16 -23.38
N ARG A 348 3.64 5.74 -24.35
CA ARG A 348 3.59 7.19 -24.55
C ARG A 348 2.73 7.84 -23.48
N MET A 349 3.22 8.94 -22.93
CA MET A 349 2.49 9.76 -21.97
C MET A 349 2.14 11.09 -22.63
N GLN A 350 0.86 11.41 -22.68
CA GLN A 350 0.35 12.69 -23.16
C GLN A 350 -0.11 13.53 -21.96
N GLY A 351 0.07 14.84 -21.99
CA GLY A 351 -0.48 15.69 -20.93
C GLY A 351 -2.00 15.77 -21.02
N LEU A 352 -2.68 15.89 -19.88
CA LEU A 352 -4.11 16.22 -19.82
C LEU A 352 -4.29 17.39 -18.84
N GLU A 353 -5.00 18.42 -19.28
CA GLU A 353 -5.32 19.57 -18.42
C GLU A 353 -6.10 19.12 -17.17
N GLY A 354 -5.71 19.66 -16.00
CA GLY A 354 -6.26 19.26 -14.71
C GLY A 354 -5.56 18.03 -14.09
N TRP A 355 -4.60 17.43 -14.81
CA TRP A 355 -3.85 16.26 -14.35
C TRP A 355 -2.35 16.41 -14.53
N SER A 356 -1.61 16.16 -13.46
CA SER A 356 -0.15 16.03 -13.50
C SER A 356 0.21 14.55 -13.58
N VAL A 357 1.28 14.23 -14.31
CA VAL A 357 1.66 12.84 -14.58
C VAL A 357 3.02 12.57 -13.96
N TRP A 358 3.08 11.52 -13.16
CA TRP A 358 4.25 11.20 -12.34
C TRP A 358 4.71 9.77 -12.59
N VAL A 359 6.02 9.58 -12.69
CA VAL A 359 6.64 8.27 -12.89
C VAL A 359 7.50 7.91 -11.68
N GLY A 360 7.23 6.74 -11.12
CA GLY A 360 7.95 6.18 -9.97
C GLY A 360 9.38 5.82 -10.31
N GLN A 361 10.30 6.16 -9.40
CA GLN A 361 11.74 5.94 -9.50
C GLN A 361 12.29 5.53 -8.14
N CYS A 362 13.49 4.98 -8.13
CA CYS A 362 14.16 4.58 -6.90
C CYS A 362 15.65 4.88 -7.02
N ASP A 363 16.23 5.41 -5.95
CA ASP A 363 17.67 5.60 -5.80
C ASP A 363 18.09 5.27 -4.36
N ARG A 364 19.36 5.51 -3.99
CA ARG A 364 19.88 5.22 -2.64
C ARG A 364 19.09 5.86 -1.49
N TRP A 365 18.29 6.90 -1.74
CA TRP A 365 17.47 7.60 -0.74
C TRP A 365 16.01 7.13 -0.73
N GLY A 366 15.70 6.08 -1.49
CA GLY A 366 14.39 5.45 -1.55
C GLY A 366 13.59 5.81 -2.79
N ALA A 367 12.28 5.57 -2.75
CA ALA A 367 11.37 5.87 -3.83
C ALA A 367 11.13 7.38 -3.97
N TYR A 368 10.94 7.83 -5.21
CA TYR A 368 10.46 9.17 -5.54
C TYR A 368 9.70 9.17 -6.85
N TYR A 369 9.10 10.31 -7.16
CA TYR A 369 8.36 10.51 -8.39
C TYR A 369 8.88 11.73 -9.13
N GLY A 370 9.21 11.53 -10.41
CA GLY A 370 9.52 12.60 -11.36
C GLY A 370 8.32 12.90 -12.26
N GLU A 371 8.17 14.15 -12.66
CA GLU A 371 7.14 14.53 -13.63
C GLU A 371 7.45 13.93 -15.00
N ALA A 372 6.43 13.37 -15.65
CA ALA A 372 6.52 12.77 -16.98
C ALA A 372 7.07 13.76 -18.02
N GLY A 373 7.95 13.29 -18.90
CA GLY A 373 8.51 14.11 -19.99
C GLY A 373 9.61 15.09 -19.57
N ARG A 374 9.93 15.19 -18.27
CA ARG A 374 11.13 15.90 -17.78
C ARG A 374 12.23 14.89 -17.46
N HIS A 375 13.50 15.29 -17.58
CA HIS A 375 14.58 14.51 -17.01
C HIS A 375 14.39 14.44 -15.50
N PRO A 376 14.22 13.24 -14.93
CA PRO A 376 13.91 13.13 -13.54
C PRO A 376 15.17 13.37 -12.71
N ALA A 377 15.33 14.59 -12.22
CA ALA A 377 16.29 14.86 -11.17
C ALA A 377 15.64 14.48 -9.82
N PRO A 378 16.30 13.66 -8.98
CA PRO A 378 15.82 13.39 -7.64
C PRO A 378 15.68 14.70 -6.84
N PRO A 379 14.59 14.89 -6.08
CA PRO A 379 14.47 16.06 -5.21
C PRO A 379 15.57 16.07 -4.14
N ARG A 380 16.40 17.12 -4.10
CA ARG A 380 17.50 17.27 -3.13
C ARG A 380 17.03 17.24 -1.68
N GLU A 381 15.82 17.76 -1.43
CA GLU A 381 15.14 17.78 -0.13
C GLU A 381 15.11 16.40 0.55
N ARG A 382 15.07 15.29 -0.22
CA ARG A 382 15.10 13.93 0.35
C ARG A 382 16.46 13.60 0.95
N GLU A 383 17.54 13.92 0.22
CA GLU A 383 18.90 13.66 0.69
C GLU A 383 19.22 14.50 1.92
N ASP A 384 18.87 15.78 1.89
CA ASP A 384 19.10 16.68 3.01
C ASP A 384 18.34 16.19 4.26
N LEU A 385 17.08 15.78 4.11
CA LEU A 385 16.29 15.22 5.21
C LEU A 385 16.89 13.92 5.76
N TRP A 386 17.34 13.00 4.90
CA TRP A 386 18.01 11.77 5.34
C TRP A 386 19.32 12.05 6.09
N ARG A 387 20.06 13.10 5.71
CA ARG A 387 21.28 13.54 6.40
C ARG A 387 20.98 14.22 7.73
N GLU A 388 19.90 15.00 7.80
CA GLU A 388 19.46 15.71 9.01
C GLU A 388 18.91 14.75 10.05
N LEU A 389 17.93 13.92 9.68
CA LEU A 389 17.25 13.07 10.64
C LEU A 389 18.13 11.88 11.05
N GLN A 390 18.95 11.37 10.11
CA GLN A 390 19.66 10.10 10.16
C GLN A 390 18.73 8.92 10.51
N PRO A 391 19.07 7.66 10.19
CA PRO A 391 18.35 6.54 10.79
C PRO A 391 18.52 6.64 12.32
N LEU A 392 17.47 6.31 13.09
CA LEU A 392 17.55 6.30 14.55
C LEU A 392 18.77 5.49 15.00
N GLN A 393 19.81 6.17 15.48
CA GLN A 393 20.91 5.51 16.17
C GLN A 393 20.40 5.17 17.57
N GLY A 394 20.26 3.87 17.82
CA GLY A 394 19.88 3.31 19.11
C GLY A 394 21.06 3.31 20.07
#